data_AF-A0A7X6D5I7-F1
#
_entry.id   AF-A0A7X6D5I7-F1
#
_cell.length_a   1.000
_cell.length_b   1.000
_cell.length_c   1.000
_cell.angle_alpha   90.00
_cell.angle_beta   90.00
_cell.angle_gamma   90.00
#
_symmetry.space_group_name_H-M   'P 1'
#
loop_
_entity.id
_entity.type
_entity.pdbx_description
1 polymer ?
#
loop_
_entity_poly.entity_id
_entity_poly.type
_entity_poly.pdbx_seq_one_letter_code
_entity_poly.pdbx_strand_id
1 'polypeptide(L)'
;MTTSEPTAPQPAPAAPAQPATAGGVIPDTPADPPPPAADGPAAPPEHAPAARLPLRPALEAVLMVVDEPVREEHLARVLDRPRQEVAEALQALAREYEAEQRGFDLRFVAEGWRFYTRAAYAEAVESFVLDGRTARLTQAALETLAVVAYRQPVSRSRVSAVRGVNCDGVMRTLLQRGLVEEAGAEPETGAILYGTTHYFLERLGLRGLDELPELAPFLPEAEAVEPDSQEAVPTFDVDSADPPT
;
A
#
# COMPACT_ATOMS: atom_id res chain seq x y z
N MET A 1 -77.90 19.77 -4.69
CA MET A 1 -77.29 20.76 -5.58
C MET A 1 -76.20 20.06 -6.39
N THR A 2 -76.54 19.82 -7.66
CA THR A 2 -75.74 19.64 -8.88
C THR A 2 -74.39 18.90 -8.91
N THR A 3 -74.45 17.82 -9.69
CA THR A 3 -73.47 16.97 -10.40
C THR A 3 -72.62 17.70 -11.47
N SER A 4 -71.44 17.15 -11.82
CA SER A 4 -70.97 16.83 -13.19
C SER A 4 -69.50 17.15 -13.54
N GLU A 5 -68.76 16.08 -13.84
CA GLU A 5 -67.68 15.84 -14.84
C GLU A 5 -67.86 16.57 -16.20
N PRO A 6 -67.06 16.36 -17.30
CA PRO A 6 -65.66 15.94 -17.53
C PRO A 6 -64.98 16.75 -18.70
N THR A 7 -63.87 16.23 -19.29
CA THR A 7 -63.58 16.17 -20.77
C THR A 7 -62.29 16.85 -21.27
N ALA A 8 -61.33 16.01 -21.71
CA ALA A 8 -60.38 16.29 -22.79
C ALA A 8 -61.06 15.99 -24.16
N PRO A 9 -60.66 16.55 -25.33
CA PRO A 9 -59.47 16.04 -26.04
C PRO A 9 -58.74 17.03 -26.99
N GLN A 10 -57.60 16.57 -27.52
CA GLN A 10 -56.75 17.13 -28.59
C GLN A 10 -57.32 16.84 -30.00
N PRO A 11 -57.06 17.68 -31.05
CA PRO A 11 -56.11 17.32 -32.14
C PRO A 11 -55.37 18.50 -32.83
N ALA A 12 -54.26 18.18 -33.51
CA ALA A 12 -53.53 19.02 -34.50
C ALA A 12 -54.28 19.06 -35.86
N PRO A 13 -53.96 19.94 -36.85
CA PRO A 13 -52.80 19.73 -37.77
C PRO A 13 -52.21 20.96 -38.55
N ALA A 14 -51.10 20.68 -39.25
CA ALA A 14 -50.64 21.14 -40.59
C ALA A 14 -50.16 22.59 -40.89
N ALA A 15 -48.99 22.65 -41.54
CA ALA A 15 -48.29 23.79 -42.17
C ALA A 15 -49.03 24.35 -43.42
N PRO A 16 -48.61 25.48 -44.06
CA PRO A 16 -47.41 25.50 -44.94
C PRO A 16 -46.69 26.87 -45.18
N ALA A 17 -45.61 26.78 -45.96
CA ALA A 17 -45.09 27.73 -46.97
C ALA A 17 -44.02 28.81 -46.62
N GLN A 18 -42.84 28.60 -47.23
CA GLN A 18 -41.76 29.54 -47.62
C GLN A 18 -42.28 30.65 -48.60
N PRO A 19 -41.53 31.66 -49.13
CA PRO A 19 -40.05 31.69 -49.38
C PRO A 19 -39.32 33.06 -49.36
N ALA A 20 -38.01 33.02 -49.65
CA ALA A 20 -37.34 33.76 -50.74
C ALA A 20 -36.07 34.59 -50.40
N THR A 21 -35.19 34.53 -51.41
CA THR A 21 -34.13 35.48 -51.82
C THR A 21 -32.72 35.34 -51.21
N ALA A 22 -31.62 35.50 -51.94
CA ALA A 22 -31.31 35.44 -53.38
C ALA A 22 -29.77 35.55 -53.54
N GLY A 23 -29.21 34.81 -54.52
CA GLY A 23 -28.12 35.27 -55.41
C GLY A 23 -26.66 35.22 -54.95
N GLY A 24 -25.77 34.63 -55.80
CA GLY A 24 -24.36 35.09 -55.85
C GLY A 24 -23.20 34.13 -56.17
N VAL A 25 -23.29 33.26 -57.19
CA VAL A 25 -22.29 32.95 -58.27
C VAL A 25 -20.73 33.01 -57.99
N ILE A 26 -20.10 31.79 -57.93
CA ILE A 26 -18.85 31.18 -58.56
C ILE A 26 -17.46 31.92 -58.56
N PRO A 27 -16.25 31.29 -58.73
CA PRO A 27 -15.93 29.90 -59.15
C PRO A 27 -14.73 29.13 -58.52
N ASP A 28 -14.84 27.79 -58.65
CA ASP A 28 -13.88 26.71 -58.99
C ASP A 28 -12.41 26.68 -58.49
N THR A 29 -12.04 25.58 -57.80
CA THR A 29 -10.70 24.99 -57.72
C THR A 29 -10.85 23.50 -57.36
N PRO A 30 -10.25 22.55 -58.13
CA PRO A 30 -10.37 21.12 -57.83
C PRO A 30 -9.17 20.61 -57.03
N ALA A 31 -9.38 19.92 -55.90
CA ALA A 31 -8.39 18.99 -55.32
C ALA A 31 -8.98 18.04 -54.25
N ASP A 32 -8.80 16.75 -54.53
CA ASP A 32 -8.80 15.53 -53.71
C ASP A 32 -10.09 14.93 -53.08
N PRO A 33 -10.32 13.60 -53.25
CA PRO A 33 -11.37 12.87 -52.56
C PRO A 33 -10.99 12.54 -51.09
N PRO A 34 -11.96 12.45 -50.17
CA PRO A 34 -11.69 12.07 -48.78
C PRO A 34 -11.32 10.57 -48.66
N PRO A 35 -10.50 10.17 -47.68
CA PRO A 35 -10.19 8.77 -47.43
C PRO A 35 -11.41 8.01 -46.89
N PRO A 36 -11.56 6.71 -47.19
CA PRO A 36 -12.65 5.91 -46.64
C PRO A 36 -12.40 5.66 -45.14
N ALA A 37 -13.33 6.12 -44.30
CA ALA A 37 -13.40 5.70 -42.91
C ALA A 37 -13.63 4.18 -42.86
N ALA A 38 -12.67 3.46 -42.31
CA ALA A 38 -12.77 2.05 -42.04
C ALA A 38 -13.68 1.83 -40.83
N ASP A 39 -14.96 1.53 -41.08
CA ASP A 39 -15.83 0.88 -40.09
C ASP A 39 -15.45 -0.60 -39.99
N GLY A 40 -14.54 -0.91 -39.07
CA GLY A 40 -14.39 -2.24 -38.51
C GLY A 40 -15.26 -2.36 -37.25
N PRO A 41 -16.01 -3.46 -37.04
CA PRO A 41 -16.86 -3.59 -35.87
C PRO A 41 -16.01 -3.61 -34.60
N ALA A 42 -16.26 -2.65 -33.71
CA ALA A 42 -15.69 -2.63 -32.37
C ALA A 42 -16.00 -3.95 -31.66
N ALA A 43 -14.96 -4.66 -31.24
CA ALA A 43 -15.11 -5.83 -30.39
C ALA A 43 -15.89 -5.47 -29.11
N PRO A 44 -16.77 -6.34 -28.58
CA PRO A 44 -17.54 -6.06 -27.37
C PRO A 44 -16.62 -5.83 -26.17
N PRO A 45 -17.03 -5.01 -25.18
CA PRO A 45 -16.21 -4.71 -24.02
C PRO A 45 -15.87 -6.01 -23.28
N GLU A 46 -14.58 -6.26 -23.08
CA GLU A 46 -14.09 -7.39 -22.29
C GLU A 46 -14.64 -7.25 -20.87
N HIS A 47 -15.62 -8.09 -20.51
CA HIS A 47 -16.12 -8.20 -19.13
C HIS A 47 -14.93 -8.37 -18.20
N ALA A 48 -14.83 -7.49 -17.19
CA ALA A 48 -13.70 -7.44 -16.26
C ALA A 48 -13.41 -8.85 -15.69
N PRO A 49 -12.14 -9.26 -15.57
CA PRO A 49 -11.78 -10.61 -15.15
C PRO A 49 -12.39 -11.02 -13.80
N ALA A 50 -12.66 -10.04 -12.92
CA ALA A 50 -13.30 -10.24 -11.62
C ALA A 50 -14.75 -10.77 -11.71
N ALA A 51 -15.51 -10.41 -12.75
CA ALA A 51 -16.90 -10.81 -12.91
C ALA A 51 -17.08 -12.33 -13.02
N ARG A 52 -16.06 -13.03 -13.52
CA ARG A 52 -16.08 -14.50 -13.74
C ARG A 52 -15.72 -15.29 -12.49
N LEU A 53 -15.23 -14.63 -11.44
CA LEU A 53 -14.83 -15.29 -10.20
C LEU A 53 -16.07 -15.67 -9.37
N PRO A 54 -15.98 -16.74 -8.56
CA PRO A 54 -16.97 -17.02 -7.54
C PRO A 54 -17.11 -15.84 -6.56
N LEU A 55 -18.33 -15.31 -6.42
CA LEU A 55 -18.59 -14.05 -5.69
C LEU A 55 -18.07 -14.08 -4.25
N ARG A 56 -18.38 -15.14 -3.50
CA ARG A 56 -18.02 -15.23 -2.08
C ARG A 56 -16.49 -15.23 -1.86
N PRO A 57 -15.69 -16.13 -2.48
CA PRO A 57 -14.23 -16.03 -2.44
C PRO A 57 -13.66 -14.70 -2.93
N ALA A 58 -14.28 -14.09 -3.94
CA ALA A 58 -13.83 -12.78 -4.42
C ALA A 58 -14.04 -11.67 -3.37
N LEU A 59 -15.18 -11.68 -2.66
CA LEU A 59 -15.45 -10.75 -1.56
C LEU A 59 -14.47 -10.96 -0.40
N GLU A 60 -14.19 -12.21 -0.03
CA GLU A 60 -13.19 -12.54 1.01
C GLU A 60 -11.81 -11.97 0.65
N ALA A 61 -11.35 -12.20 -0.58
CA ALA A 61 -10.05 -11.74 -1.05
C ALA A 61 -9.96 -10.20 -1.05
N VAL A 62 -11.00 -9.51 -1.52
CA VAL A 62 -11.05 -8.04 -1.51
C VAL A 62 -11.07 -7.51 -0.07
N LEU A 63 -11.91 -8.06 0.79
CA LEU A 63 -12.02 -7.60 2.18
C LEU A 63 -10.81 -7.94 3.05
N MET A 64 -9.97 -8.89 2.64
CA MET A 64 -8.72 -9.23 3.34
C MET A 64 -7.66 -8.13 3.19
N VAL A 65 -7.68 -7.38 2.08
CA VAL A 65 -6.63 -6.39 1.77
C VAL A 65 -6.99 -4.95 2.12
N VAL A 66 -8.25 -4.68 2.50
CA VAL A 66 -8.73 -3.32 2.77
C VAL A 66 -8.35 -2.84 4.17
N ASP A 67 -7.90 -1.60 4.25
CA ASP A 67 -7.47 -0.92 5.46
C ASP A 67 -8.56 -0.01 6.06
N GLU A 68 -9.72 0.11 5.40
CA GLU A 68 -10.91 0.86 5.82
C GLU A 68 -12.21 0.09 5.51
N PRO A 69 -13.34 0.37 6.20
CA PRO A 69 -14.64 -0.23 5.88
C PRO A 69 -15.09 0.09 4.44
N VAL A 70 -15.49 -0.94 3.69
CA VAL A 70 -15.86 -0.78 2.26
C VAL A 70 -17.35 -0.93 2.05
N ARG A 71 -17.96 0.03 1.35
CA ARG A 71 -19.40 -0.01 1.05
C ARG A 71 -19.74 -1.05 0.00
N GLU A 72 -20.96 -1.57 0.08
CA GLU A 72 -21.53 -2.52 -0.90
C GLU A 72 -21.51 -1.97 -2.33
N GLU A 73 -21.74 -0.67 -2.53
CA GLU A 73 -21.71 -0.06 -3.86
C GLU A 73 -20.32 -0.14 -4.51
N HIS A 74 -19.28 -0.01 -3.71
CA HIS A 74 -17.90 -0.08 -4.21
C HIS A 74 -17.54 -1.52 -4.56
N LEU A 75 -17.87 -2.48 -3.69
CA LEU A 75 -17.68 -3.91 -3.93
C LEU A 75 -18.43 -4.38 -5.18
N ALA A 76 -19.68 -3.95 -5.36
CA ALA A 76 -20.50 -4.25 -6.53
C ALA A 76 -19.87 -3.75 -7.83
N ARG A 77 -19.32 -2.52 -7.84
CA ARG A 77 -18.63 -1.96 -9.01
C ARG A 77 -17.34 -2.69 -9.34
N VAL A 78 -16.51 -3.00 -8.32
CA VAL A 78 -15.21 -3.65 -8.51
C VAL A 78 -15.37 -5.10 -9.00
N LEU A 79 -16.37 -5.81 -8.47
CA LEU A 79 -16.64 -7.20 -8.82
C LEU A 79 -17.57 -7.35 -10.02
N ASP A 80 -18.11 -6.24 -10.55
CA ASP A 80 -19.08 -6.22 -11.65
C ASP A 80 -20.29 -7.13 -11.37
N ARG A 81 -20.91 -6.93 -10.19
CA ARG A 81 -22.06 -7.70 -9.70
C ARG A 81 -23.18 -6.81 -9.18
N PRO A 82 -24.45 -7.26 -9.23
CA PRO A 82 -25.55 -6.53 -8.62
C PRO A 82 -25.31 -6.27 -7.13
N ARG A 83 -25.56 -5.05 -6.67
CA ARG A 83 -25.39 -4.66 -5.26
C ARG A 83 -26.15 -5.60 -4.31
N GLN A 84 -27.36 -6.01 -4.68
CA GLN A 84 -28.16 -6.90 -3.86
C GLN A 84 -27.48 -8.27 -3.66
N GLU A 85 -26.93 -8.87 -4.72
CA GLU A 85 -26.18 -10.14 -4.62
C GLU A 85 -24.97 -10.00 -3.69
N VAL A 86 -24.26 -8.88 -3.77
CA VAL A 86 -23.12 -8.58 -2.87
C VAL A 86 -23.58 -8.48 -1.42
N ALA A 87 -24.65 -7.73 -1.14
CA ALA A 87 -25.18 -7.56 0.21
C ALA A 87 -25.63 -8.89 0.82
N GLU A 88 -26.35 -9.72 0.05
CA GLU A 88 -26.80 -11.04 0.48
C GLU A 88 -25.60 -11.98 0.75
N ALA A 89 -24.59 -11.97 -0.13
CA ALA A 89 -23.38 -12.76 0.04
C ALA A 89 -22.58 -12.36 1.29
N LEU A 90 -22.43 -11.06 1.56
CA LEU A 90 -21.75 -10.54 2.76
C LEU A 90 -22.47 -10.95 4.04
N GLN A 91 -23.80 -10.83 4.07
CA GLN A 91 -24.59 -11.25 5.22
C GLN A 91 -24.57 -12.77 5.45
N ALA A 92 -24.51 -13.56 4.37
CA ALA A 92 -24.34 -15.00 4.48
C ALA A 92 -22.96 -15.36 5.05
N LEU A 93 -21.89 -14.77 4.51
CA LEU A 93 -20.52 -14.95 5.01
C LEU A 93 -20.39 -14.59 6.49
N ALA A 94 -20.94 -13.43 6.90
CA ALA A 94 -20.90 -13.00 8.29
C ALA A 94 -21.58 -14.02 9.24
N ARG A 95 -22.74 -14.55 8.85
CA ARG A 95 -23.47 -15.57 9.63
C ARG A 95 -22.71 -16.90 9.69
N GLU A 96 -22.10 -17.31 8.58
CA GLU A 96 -21.32 -18.56 8.53
C GLU A 96 -20.08 -18.47 9.42
N TYR A 97 -19.32 -17.38 9.37
CA TYR A 97 -18.15 -17.21 10.25
C TYR A 97 -18.51 -17.17 11.73
N GLU A 98 -19.65 -16.56 12.06
CA GLU A 98 -20.19 -16.57 13.43
C GLU A 98 -20.54 -17.99 13.88
N ALA A 99 -21.26 -18.75 13.04
CA ALA A 99 -21.67 -20.11 13.34
C ALA A 99 -20.48 -21.07 13.47
N GLU A 100 -19.44 -20.88 12.65
CA GLU A 100 -18.20 -21.65 12.68
C GLU A 100 -17.26 -21.24 13.83
N GLN A 101 -17.60 -20.20 14.59
CA GLN A 101 -16.78 -19.66 15.68
C GLN A 101 -15.35 -19.31 15.23
N ARG A 102 -15.22 -18.65 14.08
CA ARG A 102 -13.92 -18.19 13.57
C ARG A 102 -13.31 -17.13 14.49
N GLY A 103 -11.97 -17.01 14.44
CA GLY A 103 -11.23 -16.01 15.22
C GLY A 103 -11.40 -14.56 14.77
N PHE A 104 -12.16 -14.35 13.69
CA PHE A 104 -12.49 -13.05 13.12
C PHE A 104 -13.99 -12.99 12.82
N ASP A 105 -14.52 -11.77 12.78
CA ASP A 105 -15.91 -11.50 12.41
C ASP A 105 -15.93 -10.53 11.21
N LEU A 106 -16.85 -10.77 10.28
CA LEU A 106 -17.18 -9.81 9.22
C LEU A 106 -18.29 -8.89 9.72
N ARG A 107 -18.02 -7.59 9.89
CA ARG A 107 -18.95 -6.63 10.50
C ARG A 107 -19.28 -5.49 9.55
N PHE A 108 -20.51 -4.98 9.66
CA PHE A 108 -20.95 -3.75 9.01
C PHE A 108 -20.83 -2.58 10.01
N VAL A 109 -19.88 -1.67 9.77
CA VAL A 109 -19.56 -0.52 10.64
C VAL A 109 -19.30 0.71 9.77
N ALA A 110 -19.75 1.88 10.21
CA ALA A 110 -19.57 3.14 9.47
C ALA A 110 -20.03 3.07 8.01
N GLU A 111 -21.17 2.39 7.78
CA GLU A 111 -21.75 2.15 6.45
C GLU A 111 -20.89 1.30 5.50
N GLY A 112 -19.89 0.57 6.01
CA GLY A 112 -19.04 -0.33 5.24
C GLY A 112 -18.80 -1.68 5.92
N TRP A 113 -18.29 -2.63 5.15
CA TRP A 113 -17.96 -3.97 5.60
C TRP A 113 -16.45 -4.10 5.83
N ARG A 114 -16.06 -4.79 6.90
CA ARG A 114 -14.66 -5.11 7.20
C ARG A 114 -14.53 -6.32 8.12
N PHE A 115 -13.40 -7.03 7.98
CA PHE A 115 -12.96 -8.00 8.98
C PHE A 115 -12.44 -7.33 10.25
N TYR A 116 -12.80 -7.91 11.39
CA TYR A 116 -12.30 -7.58 12.72
C TYR A 116 -11.90 -8.86 13.43
N THR A 117 -10.95 -8.79 14.35
CA THR A 117 -10.68 -9.89 15.26
C THR A 117 -11.84 -10.04 16.25
N ARG A 118 -12.19 -11.28 16.58
CA ARG A 118 -13.21 -11.56 17.59
C ARG A 118 -12.65 -11.23 18.97
N ALA A 119 -13.45 -10.59 19.82
CA ALA A 119 -13.03 -10.10 21.14
C ALA A 119 -12.50 -11.21 22.06
N ALA A 120 -13.01 -12.45 21.91
CA ALA A 120 -12.53 -13.63 22.64
C ALA A 120 -11.03 -13.94 22.42
N TYR A 121 -10.43 -13.44 21.34
CA TYR A 121 -9.01 -13.65 21.00
C TYR A 121 -8.17 -12.39 21.18
N ALA A 122 -8.69 -11.36 21.85
CA ALA A 122 -7.98 -10.09 22.07
C ALA A 122 -6.61 -10.29 22.74
N GLU A 123 -6.51 -11.17 23.74
CA GLU A 123 -5.26 -11.47 24.46
C GLU A 123 -4.16 -12.05 23.55
N ALA A 124 -4.54 -12.92 22.60
CA ALA A 124 -3.60 -13.49 21.63
C ALA A 124 -3.10 -12.44 20.64
N VAL A 125 -3.99 -11.55 20.18
CA VAL A 125 -3.63 -10.43 19.30
C VAL A 125 -2.73 -9.43 20.03
N GLU A 126 -3.07 -9.11 21.28
CA GLU A 126 -2.28 -8.22 22.13
C GLU A 126 -0.88 -8.79 22.36
N SER A 127 -0.77 -10.07 22.73
CA SER A 127 0.51 -10.75 22.90
C SER A 127 1.36 -10.70 21.64
N PHE A 128 0.79 -10.97 20.46
CA PHE A 128 1.51 -10.90 19.19
C PHE A 128 1.98 -9.47 18.86
N VAL A 129 1.14 -8.46 19.09
CA VAL A 129 1.50 -7.04 18.86
C VAL A 129 2.61 -6.60 19.82
N LEU A 130 2.57 -7.05 21.08
CA LEU A 130 3.58 -6.75 22.09
C LEU A 130 4.89 -7.51 21.85
N ASP A 131 4.84 -8.75 21.38
CA ASP A 131 6.02 -9.55 20.99
C ASP A 131 6.72 -8.93 19.77
N GLY A 132 5.96 -8.44 18.78
CA GLY A 132 6.50 -7.71 17.63
C GLY A 132 7.25 -6.42 18.03
N ARG A 133 6.84 -5.79 19.14
CA ARG A 133 7.55 -4.64 19.74
C ARG A 133 8.77 -5.04 20.58
N THR A 134 8.92 -6.32 20.92
CA THR A 134 9.95 -6.84 21.85
C THR A 134 11.02 -7.71 21.17
N ALA A 135 10.84 -8.11 19.90
CA ALA A 135 11.86 -8.86 19.16
C ALA A 135 13.21 -8.13 19.20
N ARG A 136 14.30 -8.82 19.59
CA ARG A 136 15.65 -8.23 19.68
C ARG A 136 16.02 -7.51 18.39
N LEU A 137 16.62 -6.32 18.50
CA LEU A 137 17.21 -5.64 17.34
C LEU A 137 18.34 -6.51 16.78
N THR A 138 18.39 -6.63 15.46
CA THR A 138 19.53 -7.26 14.79
C THR A 138 20.77 -6.41 15.01
N GLN A 139 21.96 -6.99 14.83
CA GLN A 139 23.22 -6.24 14.91
C GLN A 139 23.22 -5.03 13.98
N ALA A 140 22.77 -5.21 12.73
CA ALA A 140 22.64 -4.10 11.78
C ALA A 140 21.69 -2.99 12.28
N ALA A 141 20.63 -3.35 13.01
CA ALA A 141 19.73 -2.36 13.60
C ALA A 141 20.34 -1.64 14.81
N LEU A 142 21.09 -2.34 15.66
CA LEU A 142 21.82 -1.75 16.77
C LEU A 142 22.91 -0.79 16.28
N GLU A 143 23.67 -1.18 15.25
CA GLU A 143 24.70 -0.33 14.66
C GLU A 143 24.10 0.94 14.03
N THR A 144 22.94 0.84 13.35
CA THR A 144 22.26 2.01 12.79
C THR A 144 21.72 2.91 13.89
N LEU A 145 21.11 2.32 14.92
CA LEU A 145 20.61 3.06 16.08
C LEU A 145 21.74 3.82 16.79
N ALA A 146 22.91 3.19 16.92
CA ALA A 146 24.10 3.85 17.47
C ALA A 146 24.53 5.06 16.62
N VAL A 147 24.58 4.92 15.28
CA VAL A 147 24.91 6.05 14.39
C VAL A 147 23.93 7.21 14.59
N VAL A 148 22.62 6.93 14.71
CA VAL A 148 21.62 7.97 14.97
C VAL A 148 21.85 8.61 16.35
N ALA A 149 22.03 7.81 17.41
CA ALA A 149 22.21 8.32 18.77
C ALA A 149 23.40 9.28 18.91
N TYR A 150 24.54 8.96 18.28
CA TYR A 150 25.77 9.77 18.36
C TYR A 150 25.85 10.92 17.34
N ARG A 151 25.07 10.89 16.25
CA ARG A 151 25.12 11.93 15.19
C ARG A 151 23.85 12.74 15.01
N GLN A 152 22.83 12.52 15.84
CA GLN A 152 21.60 13.30 15.77
C GLN A 152 21.85 14.80 15.96
N PRO A 153 21.08 15.67 15.28
CA PRO A 153 20.08 15.34 14.26
C PRO A 153 20.74 14.92 12.93
N VAL A 154 20.36 13.76 12.37
CA VAL A 154 21.02 13.18 11.18
C VAL A 154 20.03 12.76 10.10
N SER A 155 20.35 12.98 8.83
CA SER A 155 19.51 12.54 7.71
C SER A 155 19.73 11.06 7.38
N ARG A 156 18.70 10.41 6.83
CA ARG A 156 18.76 9.00 6.38
C ARG A 156 19.92 8.74 5.41
N SER A 157 20.20 9.67 4.50
CA SER A 157 21.31 9.56 3.55
C SER A 157 22.67 9.57 4.24
N ARG A 158 22.88 10.43 5.25
CA ARG A 158 24.10 10.46 6.05
C ARG A 158 24.28 9.17 6.85
N VAL A 159 23.21 8.59 7.40
CA VAL A 159 23.27 7.31 8.11
C VAL A 159 23.72 6.18 7.17
N SER A 160 23.13 6.07 5.97
CA SER A 160 23.54 5.10 4.96
C SER A 160 25.02 5.28 4.56
N ALA A 161 25.48 6.52 4.42
CA ALA A 161 26.87 6.82 4.06
C ALA A 161 27.85 6.36 5.15
N VAL A 162 27.53 6.60 6.43
CA VAL A 162 28.35 6.14 7.57
C VAL A 162 28.38 4.61 7.65
N ARG A 163 27.23 3.96 7.38
CA ARG A 163 27.12 2.50 7.43
C ARG A 163 27.73 1.79 6.23
N GLY A 164 27.98 2.50 5.13
CA GLY A 164 28.46 1.93 3.87
C GLY A 164 27.44 1.02 3.16
N VAL A 165 26.21 0.95 3.66
CA VAL A 165 25.13 0.07 3.15
C VAL A 165 23.77 0.77 3.27
N ASN A 166 22.78 0.30 2.51
CA ASN A 166 21.43 0.85 2.58
C ASN A 166 20.77 0.53 3.94
N CYS A 167 20.42 1.57 4.71
CA CYS A 167 19.76 1.44 6.01
C CYS A 167 18.24 1.68 6.00
N ASP A 168 17.59 1.77 4.84
CA ASP A 168 16.17 2.15 4.73
C ASP A 168 15.20 1.24 5.48
N GLY A 169 15.37 -0.08 5.33
CA GLY A 169 14.53 -1.07 6.04
C GLY A 169 14.73 -1.01 7.56
N VAL A 170 15.98 -0.78 7.98
CA VAL A 170 16.34 -0.65 9.39
C VAL A 170 15.77 0.63 9.99
N MET A 171 15.92 1.77 9.31
CA MET A 171 15.36 3.05 9.76
C MET A 171 13.85 2.98 9.93
N ARG A 172 13.13 2.37 8.97
CA ARG A 172 11.69 2.12 9.09
C ARG A 172 11.35 1.29 10.32
N THR A 173 12.13 0.25 10.59
CA THR A 173 11.94 -0.62 11.76
C THR A 173 12.18 0.16 13.07
N LEU A 174 13.21 1.01 13.12
CA LEU A 174 13.53 1.82 14.30
C LEU A 174 12.44 2.87 14.59
N LEU A 175 11.90 3.50 13.54
CA LEU A 175 10.75 4.42 13.63
C LEU A 175 9.49 3.70 14.12
N GLN A 176 9.15 2.55 13.53
CA GLN A 176 7.98 1.74 13.93
C GLN A 176 8.07 1.26 15.37
N ARG A 177 9.29 1.03 15.88
CA ARG A 177 9.54 0.64 17.27
C ARG A 177 9.65 1.83 18.23
N GLY A 178 9.53 3.05 17.73
CA GLY A 178 9.59 4.28 18.52
C GLY A 178 10.95 4.53 19.15
N LEU A 179 12.04 3.93 18.65
CA LEU A 179 13.40 4.18 19.15
C LEU A 179 14.03 5.43 18.51
N VAL A 180 13.54 5.80 17.33
CA VAL A 180 13.93 6.97 16.55
C VAL A 180 12.66 7.71 16.14
N GLU A 181 12.74 9.03 16.02
CA GLU A 181 11.69 9.93 15.54
C GLU A 181 12.23 10.97 14.56
N GLU A 182 11.34 11.68 13.88
CA GLU A 182 11.69 12.79 12.99
C GLU A 182 11.99 14.05 13.82
N ALA A 183 13.20 14.58 13.67
CA ALA A 183 13.74 15.74 14.38
C ALA A 183 13.76 16.99 13.50
N GLY A 184 12.78 17.13 12.59
CA GLY A 184 12.66 18.25 11.66
C GLY A 184 13.29 17.98 10.29
N ALA A 185 13.63 19.05 9.57
CA ALA A 185 14.20 18.98 8.23
C ALA A 185 15.43 19.88 8.09
N GLU A 186 16.38 19.45 7.28
CA GLU A 186 17.59 20.22 6.97
C GLU A 186 17.23 21.44 6.11
N PRO A 187 17.61 22.66 6.50
CA PRO A 187 17.13 23.88 5.85
C PRO A 187 17.63 24.05 4.40
N GLU A 188 18.79 23.48 4.07
CA GLU A 188 19.42 23.62 2.74
C GLU A 188 18.90 22.58 1.74
N THR A 189 18.64 21.37 2.20
CA THR A 189 18.30 20.22 1.33
C THR A 189 16.83 19.79 1.44
N GLY A 190 16.13 20.23 2.50
CA GLY A 190 14.80 19.75 2.86
C GLY A 190 14.77 18.30 3.36
N ALA A 191 15.92 17.68 3.61
CA ALA A 191 15.99 16.29 4.03
C ALA A 191 15.46 16.12 5.46
N ILE A 192 14.62 15.11 5.69
CA ILE A 192 14.14 14.74 7.03
C ILE A 192 15.34 14.34 7.89
N LEU A 193 15.42 14.95 9.07
CA LEU A 193 16.39 14.65 10.11
C LEU A 193 15.76 13.70 11.13
N TYR A 194 16.59 12.84 11.70
CA TYR A 194 16.18 11.82 12.66
C TYR A 194 16.96 11.99 13.97
N GLY A 195 16.29 11.67 15.08
CA GLY A 195 16.85 11.64 16.43
C GLY A 195 16.28 10.49 17.25
N THR A 196 16.92 10.16 18.36
CA THR A 196 16.43 9.16 19.32
C THR A 196 15.34 9.73 20.21
N THR A 197 14.41 8.86 20.64
CA THR A 197 13.25 9.25 21.46
C THR A 197 13.51 9.13 22.96
N HIS A 198 12.56 9.58 23.78
CA HIS A 198 12.55 9.28 25.22
C HIS A 198 12.47 7.77 25.51
N TYR A 199 11.74 7.02 24.69
CA TYR A 199 11.64 5.57 24.81
C TYR A 199 12.98 4.85 24.60
N PHE A 200 13.86 5.38 23.75
CA PHE A 200 15.24 4.90 23.65
C PHE A 200 16.01 5.06 24.97
N LEU A 201 15.92 6.24 25.61
CA LEU A 201 16.60 6.51 26.88
C LEU A 201 16.10 5.59 28.00
N GLU A 202 14.78 5.41 28.11
CA GLU A 202 14.16 4.48 29.06
C GLU A 202 14.67 3.05 28.88
N ARG A 203 14.80 2.60 27.62
CA ARG A 203 15.28 1.25 27.29
C ARG A 203 16.77 1.05 27.59
N LEU A 204 17.59 2.11 27.48
CA LEU A 204 19.01 2.07 27.86
C LEU A 204 19.23 2.35 29.36
N GLY A 205 18.22 2.82 30.09
CA GLY A 205 18.34 3.20 31.49
C GLY A 205 19.12 4.50 31.70
N LEU A 206 19.09 5.41 30.72
CA LEU A 206 19.80 6.68 30.75
C LEU A 206 18.84 7.83 31.10
N ARG A 207 19.34 8.84 31.80
CA ARG A 207 18.59 10.07 32.11
C ARG A 207 18.63 11.09 30.99
N GLY A 208 19.62 10.98 30.11
CA GLY A 208 19.86 11.91 29.00
C GLY A 208 20.88 11.36 28.01
N LEU A 209 20.99 12.02 26.86
CA LEU A 209 21.94 11.65 25.81
C LEU A 209 23.40 11.95 26.17
N ASP A 210 23.62 12.84 27.14
CA ASP A 210 24.91 13.16 27.75
C ASP A 210 25.51 11.99 28.55
N GLU A 211 24.69 11.00 28.92
CA GLU A 211 25.15 9.78 29.59
C GLU A 211 25.57 8.67 28.60
N LEU A 212 25.49 8.92 27.28
CA LEU A 212 25.99 7.98 26.29
C LEU A 212 27.52 7.83 26.42
N PRO A 213 28.06 6.60 26.43
CA PRO A 213 29.51 6.39 26.49
C PRO A 213 30.23 7.15 25.38
N GLU A 214 31.36 7.77 25.70
CA GLU A 214 32.19 8.36 24.65
C GLU A 214 32.63 7.26 23.66
N LEU A 215 32.64 7.60 22.37
CA LEU A 215 33.24 6.74 21.35
C LEU A 215 34.74 6.62 21.69
N ALA A 216 35.11 5.51 22.32
CA ALA A 216 36.47 5.33 22.83
C ALA A 216 37.51 5.50 21.71
N PRO A 217 38.70 6.08 21.99
CA PRO A 217 39.73 6.35 20.99
C PRO A 217 40.50 5.10 20.50
N PHE A 218 40.01 3.88 20.74
CA PHE A 218 40.73 2.63 20.47
C PHE A 218 40.46 1.99 19.11
N LEU A 219 40.01 2.78 18.12
CA LEU A 219 40.08 2.35 16.74
C LEU A 219 41.45 2.79 16.18
N PRO A 220 42.33 1.86 15.75
CA PRO A 220 43.54 2.27 15.07
C PRO A 220 43.17 3.13 13.85
N GLU A 221 43.83 4.27 13.71
CA GLU A 221 43.68 5.18 12.57
C GLU A 221 43.84 4.37 11.28
N ALA A 222 42.98 4.61 10.29
CA ALA A 222 42.90 3.84 9.04
C ALA A 222 44.11 4.02 8.08
N GLU A 223 45.29 4.34 8.62
CA GLU A 223 46.54 4.53 7.89
C GLU A 223 47.67 3.71 8.52
N ALA A 224 47.54 2.37 8.48
CA ALA A 224 48.65 1.42 8.52
C ALA A 224 48.15 0.00 8.21
N VAL A 225 47.67 -0.22 6.99
CA VAL A 225 47.68 -1.57 6.41
C VAL A 225 48.71 -1.56 5.30
N GLU A 226 49.97 -1.71 5.67
CA GLU A 226 50.99 -2.24 4.77
C GLU A 226 50.54 -3.66 4.36
N PRO A 227 50.58 -4.02 3.07
CA PRO A 227 50.22 -5.36 2.64
C PRO A 227 51.43 -6.26 2.86
N ASP A 228 51.63 -6.77 4.08
CA ASP A 228 52.60 -7.85 4.25
C ASP A 228 51.98 -9.20 3.89
N SER A 229 52.74 -9.91 3.10
CA SER A 229 52.38 -11.10 2.38
C SER A 229 52.56 -12.34 3.25
N GLN A 230 51.70 -13.34 3.00
CA GLN A 230 51.87 -14.76 3.33
C GLN A 230 51.82 -15.15 4.82
N GLU A 231 50.83 -15.97 5.17
CA GLU A 231 51.10 -17.37 5.55
C GLU A 231 49.83 -18.25 5.61
N ALA A 232 49.96 -19.41 4.96
CA ALA A 232 49.24 -20.68 5.14
C ALA A 232 47.71 -20.75 4.98
N VAL A 233 47.29 -21.12 3.78
CA VAL A 233 46.04 -21.86 3.56
C VAL A 233 46.21 -23.25 4.18
N PRO A 234 45.35 -23.72 5.11
CA PRO A 234 45.36 -25.13 5.46
C PRO A 234 44.82 -25.94 4.28
N THR A 235 45.67 -26.80 3.72
CA THR A 235 45.28 -27.86 2.79
C THR A 235 44.26 -28.76 3.48
N PHE A 236 43.05 -28.81 2.92
CA PHE A 236 42.10 -29.89 3.20
C PHE A 236 42.42 -31.02 2.22
N ASP A 237 43.06 -32.08 2.70
CA ASP A 237 43.14 -33.35 1.97
C ASP A 237 41.73 -33.92 1.83
N VAL A 238 41.22 -33.90 0.59
CA VAL A 238 40.02 -34.65 0.19
C VAL A 238 40.48 -36.07 -0.09
N ASP A 239 40.12 -36.97 0.83
CA ASP A 239 40.30 -38.41 0.72
C ASP A 239 39.80 -38.93 -0.64
N SER A 240 40.69 -39.61 -1.33
CA SER A 240 40.45 -40.21 -2.64
C SER A 240 39.70 -41.53 -2.45
N ALA A 241 38.36 -41.48 -2.56
CA ALA A 241 37.57 -42.67 -2.79
C ALA A 241 37.65 -43.06 -4.28
N ASP A 242 38.47 -44.06 -4.58
CA ASP A 242 38.52 -44.74 -5.88
C ASP A 242 37.29 -45.68 -6.02
N PRO A 243 36.53 -45.67 -7.13
CA PRO A 243 35.47 -46.64 -7.35
C PRO A 243 36.01 -47.93 -8.00
N PRO A 244 35.62 -49.13 -7.52
CA PRO A 244 36.02 -50.36 -8.20
C PRO A 244 35.20 -50.58 -9.49
N THR A 245 35.88 -51.18 -10.47
CA THR A 245 35.36 -51.69 -11.75
C THR A 245 34.56 -52.98 -11.55
#